data_AF-A0AAV0WLX0-F1
#
_entry.id   AF-A0AAV0WLX0-F1
#
_cell.length_a   1.000
_cell.length_b   1.000
_cell.length_c   1.000
_cell.angle_alpha   90.00
_cell.angle_beta   90.00
_cell.angle_gamma   90.00
#
_symmetry.space_group_name_H-M   'P 1'
#
loop_
_entity.id
_entity.type
_entity.pdbx_description
1 polymer ?
#
loop_
_entity_poly.entity_id
_entity_poly.type
_entity_poly.pdbx_seq_one_letter_code
_entity_poly.pdbx_strand_id
1 'polypeptide(L)'
;MVFPVGIYWGKDKPNNSNDFLYDFCNELTELILNGIEIKDDVGNLKKAQIVLQVFCCDVPAKSFVLKTKGYSGFFSCNRCFAEGEYINRRVCFPELTSMKRSHDNFVNKQQEEHHVGHKCLFFLKFQE
;
A
#
# COMPACT_ATOMS: atom_id res chain seq x y z
N MET A 1 -8.81 16.84 -11.11
CA MET A 1 -8.46 16.10 -12.35
C MET A 1 -7.55 14.95 -11.95
N VAL A 2 -7.79 13.74 -12.46
CA VAL A 2 -6.93 12.57 -12.18
C VAL A 2 -6.04 12.36 -13.41
N PHE A 3 -4.74 12.25 -13.20
CA PHE A 3 -3.77 11.94 -14.26
C PHE A 3 -3.35 10.48 -14.14
N PRO A 4 -3.62 9.62 -15.14
CA PRO A 4 -3.20 8.23 -15.08
C PRO A 4 -1.69 8.12 -15.20
N VAL A 5 -1.04 7.51 -14.21
CA VAL A 5 0.43 7.29 -14.17
C VAL A 5 0.84 5.85 -14.47
N GLY A 6 -0.13 4.93 -14.59
CA GLY A 6 0.13 3.53 -14.90
C GLY A 6 -1.16 2.80 -15.27
N ILE A 7 -1.06 1.93 -16.27
CA ILE A 7 -2.18 1.09 -16.75
C ILE A 7 -1.65 -0.33 -16.92
N TYR A 8 -2.38 -1.30 -16.37
CA TYR A 8 -2.13 -2.70 -16.63
C TYR A 8 -3.13 -3.25 -17.64
N TRP A 9 -2.65 -4.09 -18.55
CA TRP A 9 -3.50 -4.85 -19.46
C TRP A 9 -3.10 -6.33 -19.45
N GLY A 10 -4.10 -7.19 -19.25
CA GLY A 10 -3.94 -8.63 -19.18
C GLY A 10 -5.30 -9.31 -19.04
N LYS A 11 -5.33 -10.64 -19.22
CA LYS A 11 -6.56 -11.43 -19.05
C LYS A 11 -7.01 -11.50 -17.58
N ASP A 12 -6.05 -11.49 -16.67
CA ASP A 12 -6.23 -11.56 -15.23
C ASP A 12 -5.60 -10.35 -14.54
N LYS A 13 -5.74 -10.23 -13.22
CA LYS A 13 -5.03 -9.20 -12.44
C LYS A 13 -3.51 -9.44 -12.51
N PRO A 14 -2.67 -8.39 -12.33
CA PRO A 14 -1.24 -8.61 -12.24
C PRO A 14 -0.91 -9.59 -11.12
N ASN A 15 -0.11 -10.61 -11.41
CA ASN A 15 0.22 -11.65 -10.43
C ASN A 15 1.04 -11.14 -9.25
N ASN A 16 1.86 -10.11 -9.49
CA ASN A 16 2.77 -9.57 -8.51
C ASN A 16 2.71 -8.04 -8.49
N SER A 17 2.30 -7.49 -7.34
CA SER A 17 2.28 -6.04 -7.10
C SER A 17 3.65 -5.39 -7.14
N ASN A 18 4.72 -6.11 -6.78
CA ASN A 18 6.08 -5.56 -6.82
C ASN A 18 6.48 -5.27 -8.27
N ASP A 19 6.24 -6.21 -9.18
CA ASP A 19 6.56 -6.06 -10.60
C ASP A 19 5.66 -4.99 -11.24
N PHE A 20 4.37 -4.99 -10.89
CA PHE A 20 3.42 -4.00 -11.40
C PHE A 20 3.75 -2.55 -10.97
N LEU A 21 4.29 -2.36 -9.77
CA LEU A 21 4.58 -1.04 -9.22
C LEU A 21 6.07 -0.65 -9.31
N TYR A 22 6.93 -1.49 -9.90
CA TYR A 22 8.37 -1.31 -9.86
C TYR A 22 8.81 0.05 -10.41
N ASP A 23 8.44 0.36 -11.65
CA ASP A 23 8.82 1.61 -12.33
C ASP A 23 8.29 2.83 -11.58
N PHE A 24 7.00 2.78 -11.17
CA PHE A 24 6.37 3.84 -10.39
C PHE A 24 7.12 4.11 -9.08
N CYS A 25 7.51 3.06 -8.35
CA CYS A 25 8.19 3.22 -7.07
C CYS A 25 9.59 3.81 -7.25
N ASN A 26 10.32 3.39 -8.29
CA ASN A 26 11.65 3.91 -8.57
C ASN A 26 11.58 5.40 -8.95
N GLU A 27 10.72 5.76 -9.90
CA GLU A 27 10.54 7.16 -10.30
C GLU A 27 10.05 8.03 -9.14
N LEU A 28 9.05 7.58 -8.39
CA LEU A 28 8.56 8.33 -7.24
C LEU A 28 9.65 8.52 -6.17
N THR A 29 10.50 7.52 -5.93
CA THR A 29 11.62 7.64 -4.99
C THR A 29 12.60 8.71 -5.44
N GLU A 30 12.98 8.70 -6.72
CA GLU A 30 13.85 9.73 -7.29
C GLU A 30 13.21 11.12 -7.20
N LEU A 31 11.93 11.25 -7.53
CA LEU A 31 11.20 12.52 -7.47
C LEU A 31 11.09 13.06 -6.04
N ILE A 32 10.88 12.19 -5.05
CA ILE A 32 10.83 12.58 -3.63
C ILE A 32 12.21 13.02 -3.15
N LEU A 33 13.28 12.31 -3.52
CA LEU A 33 14.63 12.63 -3.06
C LEU A 33 15.21 13.86 -3.75
N ASN A 34 15.02 13.96 -5.06
CA ASN A 34 15.70 14.93 -5.90
C ASN A 34 14.80 16.09 -6.33
N GLY A 35 13.48 15.99 -6.17
CA GLY A 35 12.52 16.96 -6.70
C GLY A 35 12.40 16.89 -8.22
N ILE A 36 11.71 17.87 -8.81
CA ILE A 36 11.56 18.02 -10.26
C ILE A 36 11.78 19.48 -10.67
N GLU A 37 12.37 19.71 -11.85
CA GLU A 37 12.52 21.05 -12.42
C GLU A 37 11.34 21.36 -13.35
N ILE A 38 10.66 22.47 -13.10
CA ILE A 38 9.48 22.92 -13.85
C ILE A 38 9.76 24.33 -14.35
N LYS A 39 9.48 24.60 -15.63
CA LYS A 39 9.53 25.97 -16.17
C LYS A 39 8.29 26.74 -15.74
N ASP A 40 8.48 27.96 -15.27
CA ASP A 40 7.37 28.90 -15.06
C ASP A 40 6.93 29.56 -16.37
N ASP A 41 5.83 30.32 -16.31
CA ASP A 41 5.22 30.99 -17.48
C ASP A 41 6.15 31.99 -18.18
N VAL A 42 7.23 32.42 -17.51
CA VAL A 42 8.23 33.37 -18.02
C VAL A 42 9.49 32.63 -18.52
N GLY A 43 9.51 31.29 -18.41
CA GLY A 43 10.58 30.43 -18.92
C GLY A 43 11.69 30.09 -17.92
N ASN A 44 11.59 30.49 -16.66
CA ASN A 44 12.60 30.20 -15.64
C ASN A 44 12.43 28.78 -15.08
N LEU A 45 13.52 28.05 -14.90
CA LEU A 45 13.51 26.75 -14.23
C LEU A 45 13.37 26.94 -12.71
N LYS A 46 12.36 26.29 -12.12
CA LYS A 46 12.14 26.22 -10.67
C LYS A 46 12.15 24.78 -10.22
N LYS A 47 12.84 24.52 -9.12
CA LYS A 47 12.84 23.22 -8.48
C LYS A 47 11.61 23.08 -7.59
N ALA A 48 10.81 22.05 -7.82
CA ALA A 48 9.65 21.69 -7.01
C ALA A 48 9.94 20.42 -6.21
N GLN A 49 9.68 20.46 -4.91
CA GLN A 49 9.80 19.29 -4.04
C GLN A 49 8.55 18.43 -4.16
N ILE A 50 8.72 17.12 -4.34
CA ILE A 50 7.61 16.17 -4.38
C ILE A 50 7.42 15.55 -3.00
N VAL A 51 6.16 15.53 -2.54
CA VAL A 51 5.76 14.94 -1.27
C VAL A 51 4.62 13.96 -1.52
N LEU A 52 4.86 12.69 -1.19
CA LEU A 52 3.81 11.69 -1.16
C LEU A 52 3.01 11.82 0.15
N GLN A 53 1.71 12.08 0.04
CA GLN A 53 0.84 12.21 1.23
C GLN A 53 0.19 10.89 1.63
N VAL A 54 -0.49 10.23 0.69
CA VAL A 54 -1.29 9.04 0.98
C VAL A 54 -1.42 8.15 -0.26
N PHE A 55 -1.54 6.85 -0.01
CA PHE A 55 -2.01 5.90 -1.01
C PHE A 55 -3.48 5.57 -0.72
N CYS A 56 -4.35 5.96 -1.65
CA CYS A 56 -5.77 5.67 -1.60
C CYS A 56 -6.05 4.39 -2.38
N CYS A 57 -6.42 3.32 -1.67
CA CYS A 57 -6.76 2.04 -2.27
C CYS A 57 -8.01 1.49 -1.59
N ASP A 58 -8.84 0.76 -2.36
CA ASP A 58 -9.85 -0.11 -1.78
C ASP A 58 -9.19 -1.29 -1.05
N VAL A 59 -9.99 -2.08 -0.31
CA VAL A 59 -9.45 -3.17 0.51
C VAL A 59 -8.71 -4.23 -0.33
N PRO A 60 -9.23 -4.70 -1.48
CA PRO A 60 -8.52 -5.63 -2.34
C PRO A 60 -7.19 -5.09 -2.87
N ALA A 61 -7.16 -3.87 -3.44
CA ALA A 61 -5.91 -3.29 -3.94
C ALA A 61 -4.91 -3.04 -2.81
N LYS A 62 -5.37 -2.59 -1.64
CA LYS A 62 -4.52 -2.41 -0.45
C LYS A 62 -3.85 -3.73 -0.06
N SER A 63 -4.59 -4.83 0.04
CA SER A 63 -4.02 -6.14 0.36
C SER A 63 -3.04 -6.67 -0.70
N PHE A 64 -3.32 -6.41 -1.98
CA PHE A 64 -2.44 -6.76 -3.09
C PHE A 64 -1.09 -6.01 -3.02
N VAL A 65 -1.12 -4.69 -2.81
CA VAL A 65 0.08 -3.86 -2.72
C VAL A 65 0.88 -4.16 -1.44
N LEU A 66 0.19 -4.32 -0.30
CA LEU A 66 0.83 -4.58 0.99
C LEU A 66 1.27 -6.02 1.19
N LYS A 67 0.88 -6.94 0.29
CA LYS A 67 1.10 -8.39 0.43
C LYS A 67 0.53 -8.93 1.74
N THR A 68 -0.71 -8.54 2.06
CA THR A 68 -1.46 -9.01 3.24
C THR A 68 -2.61 -9.92 2.85
N LYS A 69 -3.15 -10.67 3.82
CA LYS A 69 -4.36 -11.47 3.60
C LYS A 69 -5.51 -10.57 3.12
N GLY A 70 -6.22 -11.03 2.09
CA GLY A 70 -7.42 -10.37 1.59
C GLY A 70 -8.54 -10.35 2.64
N TYR A 71 -9.57 -9.52 2.41
CA TYR A 71 -10.65 -9.22 3.37
C TYR A 71 -11.42 -10.43 3.94
N SER A 72 -11.33 -11.60 3.29
CA SER A 72 -11.97 -12.84 3.73
C SER A 72 -11.06 -13.73 4.58
N GLY A 73 -9.82 -13.32 4.86
CA GLY A 73 -8.88 -14.07 5.67
C GLY A 73 -9.06 -13.80 7.17
N PHE A 74 -8.84 -14.82 8.00
CA PHE A 74 -8.90 -14.71 9.46
C PHE A 74 -7.95 -13.65 10.01
N PHE A 75 -6.74 -13.54 9.47
CA PHE A 75 -5.77 -12.52 9.91
C PHE A 75 -5.70 -11.34 8.93
N SER A 76 -6.84 -10.85 8.43
CA SER A 76 -6.87 -9.80 7.39
C SER A 76 -7.07 -8.37 7.90
N CYS A 77 -7.35 -8.19 9.19
CA CYS A 77 -7.54 -6.84 9.73
C CYS A 77 -6.25 -6.04 9.60
N ASN A 78 -6.31 -4.91 8.90
CA ASN A 78 -5.16 -4.01 8.74
C ASN A 78 -4.86 -3.18 10.00
N ARG A 79 -5.84 -3.02 10.90
CA ARG A 79 -5.74 -2.10 12.05
C ARG A 79 -5.32 -2.74 13.36
N CYS A 80 -5.61 -4.02 13.56
CA CYS A 80 -5.29 -4.73 14.80
C CYS A 80 -4.93 -6.20 14.54
N PHE A 81 -4.39 -6.85 15.56
CA PHE A 81 -3.94 -8.24 15.56
C PHE A 81 -5.08 -9.27 15.68
N ALA A 82 -6.34 -8.81 15.76
CA ALA A 82 -7.49 -9.67 15.98
C ALA A 82 -7.54 -10.79 14.94
N GLU A 83 -7.74 -12.01 15.42
CA GLU A 83 -8.12 -13.13 14.58
C GLU A 83 -9.61 -13.03 14.25
N GLY A 84 -9.94 -13.24 12.99
CA GLY A 84 -11.31 -13.24 12.53
C GLY A 84 -12.02 -14.53 12.92
N GLU A 85 -13.33 -14.44 13.10
CA GLU A 85 -14.21 -15.58 13.32
C GLU A 85 -15.14 -15.77 12.11
N TYR A 86 -15.41 -17.01 11.75
CA TYR A 86 -16.34 -17.32 10.66
C TYR A 86 -17.78 -17.34 11.20
N ILE A 87 -18.52 -16.25 10.94
CA ILE A 87 -19.89 -16.05 11.44
C ILE A 87 -20.79 -15.74 10.25
N ASN A 88 -21.92 -16.44 10.10
CA ASN A 88 -22.92 -16.15 9.06
C ASN A 88 -22.32 -16.05 7.64
N ARG A 89 -21.47 -17.02 7.27
CA ARG A 89 -20.81 -17.14 5.95
C ARG A 89 -19.83 -16.00 5.61
N ARG A 90 -19.33 -15.28 6.59
CA ARG A 90 -18.33 -14.22 6.44
C ARG A 90 -17.33 -14.27 7.60
N VAL A 91 -16.14 -13.71 7.37
CA VAL A 91 -15.19 -13.46 8.44
C VAL A 91 -15.54 -12.14 9.12
N CYS A 92 -15.64 -12.17 10.43
CA CYS A 92 -15.95 -11.05 11.30
C CYS A 92 -14.83 -10.87 12.32
N PHE A 93 -14.63 -9.64 12.83
CA PHE A 93 -13.65 -9.35 13.87
C PHE A 93 -14.39 -8.85 15.12
N PRO A 94 -15.00 -9.75 15.92
CA PRO A 94 -15.76 -9.36 17.10
C PRO A 94 -14.88 -8.87 18.26
N GLU A 95 -13.60 -9.25 18.27
CA GLU A 95 -12.65 -8.80 19.30
C GLU A 95 -12.32 -7.31 19.16
N LEU A 96 -12.71 -6.52 20.16
CA LEU A 96 -12.53 -5.06 20.18
C LEU A 96 -11.30 -4.59 20.97
N THR A 97 -10.69 -5.49 21.75
CA THR A 97 -9.57 -5.18 22.66
C THR A 97 -8.21 -5.64 22.14
N SER A 98 -8.15 -6.13 20.90
CA SER A 98 -6.91 -6.59 20.30
C SER A 98 -5.89 -5.46 20.14
N MET A 99 -4.60 -5.81 20.22
CA MET A 99 -3.49 -4.90 20.01
C MET A 99 -3.63 -4.18 18.66
N LYS A 100 -3.47 -2.85 18.65
CA LYS A 100 -3.43 -2.08 17.41
C LYS A 100 -2.14 -2.36 16.66
N ARG A 101 -2.22 -2.41 15.33
CA ARG A 101 -1.05 -2.61 14.48
C ARG A 101 -0.41 -1.28 14.14
N SER A 102 0.81 -1.10 14.63
CA SER A 102 1.66 0.01 14.24
C SER A 102 2.42 -0.29 12.95
N HIS A 103 3.03 0.75 12.38
CA HIS A 103 3.93 0.60 11.24
C HIS A 103 5.10 -0.36 11.54
N ASP A 104 5.71 -0.24 12.73
CA ASP A 104 6.88 -1.04 13.10
C ASP A 104 6.52 -2.51 13.24
N ASN A 105 5.39 -2.83 13.87
CA ASN A 105 4.96 -4.22 14.00
C ASN A 105 4.64 -4.84 12.63
N PHE A 106 4.09 -4.05 11.71
CA PHE A 106 3.83 -4.49 10.34
C PHE A 106 5.13 -4.73 9.54
N VAL A 107 6.10 -3.83 9.62
CA VAL A 107 7.39 -3.96 8.91
C VAL A 107 8.18 -5.15 9.43
N ASN A 108 8.19 -5.35 10.74
CA ASN A 108 8.86 -6.48 11.39
C ASN A 108 8.08 -7.81 11.27
N LYS A 109 6.94 -7.81 10.57
CA LYS A 109 6.08 -8.98 10.35
C LYS A 109 5.74 -9.73 11.65
N GLN A 110 5.42 -9.00 12.72
CA GLN A 110 5.19 -9.60 14.03
C GLN A 110 4.02 -10.60 14.07
N GLN A 111 3.05 -10.48 13.15
CA GLN A 111 2.00 -11.47 12.92
C GLN A 111 2.17 -12.07 11.53
N GLU A 112 2.89 -13.19 11.45
CA GLU A 112 3.26 -13.82 10.18
C GLU A 112 2.03 -14.19 9.33
N GLU A 113 0.95 -14.63 9.97
CA GLU A 113 -0.29 -15.06 9.33
C GLU A 113 -1.04 -13.90 8.64
N HIS A 114 -0.72 -12.65 8.97
CA HIS A 114 -1.26 -11.48 8.29
C HIS A 114 -0.65 -11.28 6.89
N HIS A 115 0.56 -11.81 6.68
CA HIS A 115 1.34 -11.58 5.47
C HIS A 115 1.24 -12.77 4.50
N VAL A 116 1.24 -12.49 3.19
CA VAL A 116 1.25 -13.50 2.13
C VAL A 116 2.50 -13.44 1.25
N GLY A 117 3.49 -12.62 1.62
CA GLY A 117 4.74 -12.50 0.90
C GLY A 117 5.61 -11.34 1.35
N HIS A 118 6.59 -10.98 0.52
CA HIS A 118 7.45 -9.82 0.73
C HIS A 118 6.99 -8.65 -0.16
N LYS A 119 6.82 -7.48 0.45
CA LYS A 119 6.51 -6.23 -0.24
C LYS A 119 7.79 -5.54 -0.72
N CYS A 120 7.74 -4.90 -1.89
CA CYS A 120 8.82 -4.06 -2.40
C CYS A 120 8.71 -2.59 -1.92
N LEU A 121 7.50 -2.15 -1.51
CA LEU A 121 7.28 -0.76 -1.08
C LEU A 121 7.69 -0.53 0.38
N PHE A 122 8.93 -0.08 0.58
CA PHE A 122 9.44 0.38 1.87
C PHE A 122 8.90 1.77 2.28
N PHE A 123 8.46 2.59 1.33
CA PHE A 123 7.97 3.96 1.59
C PHE A 123 6.53 4.06 2.07
N LEU A 124 5.77 2.97 2.03
CA LEU A 124 4.42 2.93 2.59
C LEU A 124 4.51 2.97 4.12
N LYS A 125 4.58 4.17 4.69
CA LYS A 125 4.17 4.38 6.08
C LYS A 125 2.74 3.88 6.19
N PHE A 126 2.55 2.90 7.06
CA PHE A 126 1.23 2.38 7.34
C PHE A 126 0.52 3.51 8.08
N GLN A 127 -0.40 4.20 7.39
CA GLN A 127 -1.24 5.19 8.07
C GLN A 127 -2.21 4.40 8.95
N GLU A 128 -2.16 4.71 10.24
CA GLU A 128 -3.01 4.17 11.31
C GLU A 128 -4.49 4.53 11.10
#